data_AF-A0A951Z480-F1
#
_entry.id   AF-A0A951Z480-F1
#
_cell.length_a   1.000
_cell.length_b   1.000
_cell.length_c   1.000
_cell.angle_alpha   90.00
_cell.angle_beta   90.00
_cell.angle_gamma   90.00
#
_symmetry.space_group_name_H-M   'P 1'
#
loop_
_entity.id
_entity.type
_entity.pdbx_description
1 polymer ?
#
loop_
_entity_poly.entity_id
_entity_poly.type
_entity_poly.pdbx_seq_one_letter_code
_entity_poly.pdbx_strand_id
1 'polypeptide(L)'
;MKSVIQLEIPDAFRAALEGHRTDADIPRLAFEALVVEAVRQGIVSRGFGGELLGLDFADREVFFGARGLTYDLPPSDLEGDLTALDLAQTKR
;
A
#
# COMPACT_ATOMS: atom_id res chain seq x y z
N MET A 1 -6.65 7.46 19.42
CA MET A 1 -5.96 6.67 20.46
C MET A 1 -4.84 5.90 19.78
N LYS A 2 -3.60 5.96 20.25
CA LYS A 2 -2.50 5.16 19.67
C LYS A 2 -2.46 3.81 20.38
N SER A 3 -2.44 2.72 19.62
CA SER A 3 -2.26 1.37 20.15
C SER A 3 -0.80 0.94 19.96
N VAL A 4 -0.23 0.27 20.96
CA VAL A 4 1.13 -0.29 20.89
C VAL A 4 1.03 -1.77 20.58
N ILE A 5 1.76 -2.23 19.57
CA ILE A 5 1.90 -3.65 19.24
C ILE A 5 3.32 -4.06 19.63
N GLN A 6 3.45 -5.09 20.46
CA GLN A 6 4.73 -5.74 20.73
C GLN A 6 4.86 -6.94 19.81
N LEU A 7 5.97 -6.99 19.06
CA LEU A 7 6.31 -8.10 18.17
C LEU A 7 7.59 -8.74 18.66
N GLU A 8 7.51 -10.02 18.99
CA GLU A 8 8.69 -10.85 19.24
C GLU A 8 9.18 -11.42 17.92
N ILE A 9 10.44 -11.15 17.59
CA ILE A 9 11.08 -11.63 16.36
C ILE A 9 11.97 -12.81 16.75
N PRO A 10 11.69 -14.03 16.23
CA PRO A 10 12.54 -15.18 16.50
C PRO A 10 14.00 -14.91 16.12
N ASP A 11 14.95 -15.36 16.95
CA ASP A 11 16.38 -15.10 16.74
C ASP A 11 16.87 -15.59 15.37
N ALA A 12 16.37 -16.73 14.90
CA ALA A 12 16.69 -17.24 13.56
C ALA A 12 16.25 -16.28 12.43
N PHE A 13 15.10 -15.61 12.59
CA PHE A 13 14.64 -14.63 11.61
C PHE A 13 15.41 -13.32 11.75
N ARG A 14 15.70 -12.88 12.98
CA ARG A 14 16.58 -11.72 13.24
C ARG A 14 17.94 -11.93 12.56
N ALA A 15 18.58 -13.07 12.75
CA ALA A 15 19.85 -13.43 12.12
C ALA A 15 19.76 -13.41 10.58
N ALA A 16 18.62 -13.83 10.00
CA ALA A 16 18.41 -13.77 8.56
C ALA A 16 18.26 -12.33 8.02
N LEU A 17 17.91 -11.37 8.88
CA LEU A 17 17.79 -9.96 8.53
C LEU A 17 19.11 -9.19 8.70
N GLU A 18 20.06 -9.74 9.47
CA GLU A 18 21.37 -9.14 9.68
C GLU A 18 22.10 -8.94 8.34
N GLY A 19 22.62 -7.73 8.11
CA GLY A 19 23.28 -7.35 6.86
C GLY A 19 22.34 -6.85 5.76
N HIS A 20 21.03 -7.07 5.87
CA HIS A 20 20.04 -6.55 4.92
C HIS A 20 19.22 -5.39 5.49
N ARG A 21 18.95 -5.40 6.81
CA ARG A 21 18.13 -4.40 7.50
C ARG A 21 18.70 -4.10 8.89
N THR A 22 18.34 -2.96 9.43
CA THR A 22 18.65 -2.60 10.83
C THR A 22 17.44 -2.84 11.72
N ASP A 23 17.65 -3.01 13.03
CA ASP A 23 16.57 -3.07 14.02
C ASP A 23 15.66 -1.83 13.98
N ALA A 24 16.20 -0.68 13.57
CA ALA A 24 15.45 0.56 13.40
C ALA A 24 14.49 0.52 12.19
N ASP A 25 14.74 -0.33 11.19
CA ASP A 25 13.85 -0.50 10.04
C ASP A 25 12.62 -1.36 10.35
N ILE A 26 12.73 -2.24 11.34
CA ILE A 26 11.72 -3.26 11.63
C ILE A 26 10.34 -2.68 11.90
N PRO A 27 10.16 -1.64 12.74
CA PRO A 27 8.82 -1.09 12.99
C PRO A 27 8.17 -0.55 11.72
N ARG A 28 8.95 0.12 10.87
CA ARG A 28 8.47 0.66 9.58
C ARG A 28 8.06 -0.49 8.66
N LEU A 29 8.89 -1.51 8.50
CA LEU A 29 8.61 -2.66 7.65
C LEU A 29 7.38 -3.45 8.12
N ALA A 30 7.24 -3.64 9.44
CA ALA A 30 6.07 -4.28 10.02
C ALA A 30 4.79 -3.47 9.74
N PHE A 31 4.85 -2.14 9.89
CA PHE A 31 3.72 -1.27 9.58
C PHE A 31 3.37 -1.30 8.08
N GLU A 32 4.37 -1.20 7.19
CA GLU A 32 4.17 -1.35 5.75
C GLU A 32 3.50 -2.69 5.40
N ALA A 33 3.93 -3.78 6.01
CA ALA A 33 3.33 -5.10 5.79
C ALA A 33 1.86 -5.15 6.24
N LEU A 34 1.53 -4.56 7.38
CA LEU A 34 0.15 -4.47 7.87
C LEU A 34 -0.73 -3.65 6.92
N VAL A 35 -0.25 -2.51 6.42
CA VAL A 35 -0.98 -1.68 5.46
C VAL A 35 -1.20 -2.45 4.16
N VAL A 36 -0.17 -3.12 3.65
CA VAL A 36 -0.27 -3.94 2.41
C VAL A 36 -1.31 -5.03 2.56
N GLU A 37 -1.34 -5.74 3.69
CA GLU A 37 -2.31 -6.81 3.93
C GLU A 37 -3.73 -6.27 4.07
N ALA A 38 -3.92 -5.15 4.77
CA ALA A 38 -5.22 -4.50 4.89
C ALA A 38 -5.77 -4.04 3.53
N VAL A 39 -4.90 -3.53 2.65
CA VAL A 39 -5.25 -3.18 1.26
C VAL A 39 -5.62 -4.43 0.47
N ARG A 40 -4.80 -5.49 0.56
CA ARG A 40 -5.02 -6.75 -0.15
C ARG A 40 -6.37 -7.39 0.22
N GLN A 41 -6.75 -7.31 1.48
CA GLN A 41 -8.03 -7.84 1.97
C GLN A 41 -9.22 -6.89 1.73
N GLY A 42 -8.99 -5.71 1.14
CA GLY A 42 -10.04 -4.70 0.91
C GLY A 42 -10.56 -4.06 2.20
N ILE A 43 -9.88 -4.23 3.34
CA ILE A 43 -10.23 -3.57 4.61
C ILE A 43 -10.02 -2.06 4.51
N VAL A 44 -8.99 -1.65 3.76
CA VAL A 44 -8.71 -0.25 3.44
C VAL A 44 -8.47 -0.06 1.95
N SER A 45 -8.75 1.14 1.44
CA SER A 45 -8.43 1.49 0.06
C SER A 45 -6.93 1.72 -0.12
N ARG A 46 -6.43 1.57 -1.36
CA ARG A 46 -5.05 1.94 -1.73
C ARG A 46 -4.74 3.39 -1.41
N GLY A 47 -5.70 4.29 -1.64
CA GLY A 47 -5.58 5.72 -1.32
C GLY A 47 -5.29 5.95 0.15
N PHE A 48 -6.12 5.40 1.02
CA PHE A 48 -5.93 5.50 2.47
C PHE A 48 -4.66 4.80 2.94
N GLY A 49 -4.32 3.63 2.37
CA GLY A 49 -3.05 2.95 2.64
C GLY A 49 -1.83 3.79 2.27
N GLY A 50 -1.88 4.52 1.15
CA GLY A 50 -0.81 5.46 0.75
C GLY A 50 -0.68 6.63 1.72
N GLU A 51 -1.79 7.22 2.15
CA GLU A 51 -1.80 8.30 3.16
C GLU A 51 -1.19 7.86 4.48
N LEU A 52 -1.51 6.64 4.95
CA LEU A 52 -0.94 6.08 6.18
C LEU A 52 0.58 5.91 6.10
N LEU A 53 1.09 5.60 4.91
CA LEU A 53 2.52 5.44 4.65
C LEU A 53 3.23 6.76 4.31
N GLY A 54 2.50 7.88 4.24
CA GLY A 54 3.04 9.18 3.84
C GLY A 54 3.50 9.23 2.38
N LEU A 55 2.92 8.40 1.51
CA LEU A 55 3.25 8.34 0.09
C LEU A 55 2.38 9.32 -0.70
N ASP A 56 2.99 9.97 -1.71
CA ASP A 56 2.21 10.71 -2.70
C ASP A 56 1.55 9.75 -3.70
N PHE A 57 0.79 10.30 -4.66
CA PHE A 57 0.10 9.49 -5.66
C PHE A 57 1.07 8.60 -6.46
N ALA A 58 2.18 9.14 -6.95
CA ALA A 58 3.10 8.42 -7.81
C ALA A 58 3.82 7.31 -7.03
N ASP A 59 4.34 7.64 -5.84
CA ASP A 59 5.02 6.70 -4.96
C ASP A 59 4.08 5.58 -4.50
N ARG A 60 2.80 5.91 -4.24
CA ARG A 60 1.77 4.94 -3.89
C ARG A 60 1.51 3.94 -5.02
N GLU A 61 1.39 4.41 -6.27
CA GLU A 61 1.19 3.53 -7.42
C GLU A 61 2.38 2.58 -7.61
N VAL A 62 3.61 3.10 -7.48
CA VAL A 62 4.83 2.29 -7.54
C VAL A 62 4.88 1.28 -6.39
N PHE A 63 4.62 1.73 -5.15
CA PHE A 63 4.74 0.91 -3.94
C PHE A 63 3.76 -0.28 -3.95
N PHE A 64 2.50 -0.04 -4.27
CA PHE A 64 1.48 -1.10 -4.32
C PHE A 64 1.59 -1.93 -5.60
N GLY A 65 1.94 -1.32 -6.74
CA GLY A 65 2.16 -2.03 -8.00
C GLY A 65 3.28 -3.06 -7.90
N ALA A 66 4.41 -2.70 -7.28
CA ALA A 66 5.52 -3.63 -7.03
C ALA A 66 5.14 -4.82 -6.14
N ARG A 67 3.99 -4.77 -5.46
CA ARG A 67 3.46 -5.81 -4.56
C ARG A 67 2.26 -6.54 -5.14
N GLY A 68 1.99 -6.36 -6.44
CA GLY A 68 0.87 -6.99 -7.14
C GLY A 68 -0.50 -6.43 -6.72
N LEU A 69 -0.53 -5.26 -6.10
CA LEU A 69 -1.76 -4.56 -5.69
C LEU A 69 -2.05 -3.43 -6.68
N THR A 70 -2.10 -3.77 -7.96
CA THR A 70 -2.52 -2.86 -9.02
C THR A 70 -4.03 -2.67 -8.98
N TYR A 71 -4.52 -1.59 -9.60
CA TYR A 71 -5.93 -1.55 -9.94
C TYR A 71 -6.14 -2.62 -11.00
N ASP A 72 -6.83 -3.70 -10.63
CA ASP A 72 -7.55 -4.47 -11.63
C ASP A 72 -8.74 -3.60 -12.04
N LEU A 73 -8.51 -2.70 -13.00
CA LEU A 73 -9.61 -2.18 -13.79
C LEU A 73 -9.99 -3.34 -14.72
N PRO A 74 -11.10 -4.05 -14.47
CA PRO A 74 -11.61 -4.94 -15.50
C PRO A 74 -11.83 -4.10 -16.77
N PRO A 75 -11.61 -4.66 -17.97
CA PRO A 75 -11.78 -3.91 -19.22
C PRO A 75 -13.14 -3.21 -19.34
N SER A 76 -14.17 -3.74 -18.66
CA SER A 76 -15.52 -3.16 -18.61
C SER A 76 -15.62 -1.81 -17.89
N ASP A 77 -14.68 -1.48 -17.01
CA ASP A 77 -14.75 -0.25 -16.18
C ASP A 77 -13.93 0.90 -16.78
N LEU A 78 -13.01 0.59 -17.73
CA LEU A 78 -12.24 1.60 -18.46
C LEU A 78 -13.12 2.43 -19.41
N GLU A 79 -14.10 1.81 -20.08
CA GLU A 79 -15.01 2.53 -20.97
C GLU A 79 -15.97 3.45 -20.19
N GLY A 80 -16.40 3.03 -18.99
CA GLY A 80 -17.22 3.85 -18.09
C GLY A 80 -16.47 5.09 -17.59
N ASP A 81 -15.21 4.91 -17.17
CA ASP A 81 -14.39 6.00 -16.64
C ASP A 81 -13.89 6.95 -17.72
N LEU A 82 -13.56 6.45 -18.93
CA LEU A 82 -13.23 7.31 -20.08
C LEU A 82 -14.42 8.19 -20.49
N THR A 83 -15.63 7.65 -20.44
CA THR A 83 -16.86 8.40 -20.73
C THR A 83 -17.14 9.45 -19.65
N ALA A 84 -16.90 9.12 -18.37
CA ALA A 84 -17.06 10.06 -17.26
C ALA A 84 -16.04 11.21 -17.30
N LEU A 85 -14.78 10.93 -17.70
CA LEU A 85 -13.73 11.93 -17.88
C LEU A 85 -14.00 12.87 -19.06
N ASP A 86 -14.48 12.33 -20.18
CA ASP A 86 -14.84 13.13 -21.37
C ASP A 86 -16.00 14.10 -21.05
N LEU A 87 -17.06 13.60 -20.39
CA LEU A 87 -18.20 14.41 -19.94
C LEU A 87 -17.81 15.50 -18.92
N ALA A 88 -16.80 15.25 -18.07
CA ALA A 88 -16.29 16.23 -17.13
C ALA A 88 -15.46 17.34 -17.82
N GLN A 89 -14.85 17.04 -18.98
CA GLN A 89 -14.08 18.00 -19.78
C GLN A 89 -14.96 18.81 -20.74
N THR A 90 -16.10 18.26 -21.21
CA THR A 90 -17.03 19.00 -22.10
C THR A 90 -17.90 20.03 -21.37
N LYS A 91 -17.95 20.02 -20.03
CA LYS A 91 -18.73 20.97 -19.21
C LYS A 91 -17.96 22.23 -18.78
N ARG A 92 -16.82 22.55 -19.42
CA ARG A 92 -16.09 23.81 -19.24
C ARG A 92 -16.22 24.73 -20.44
#